data_AF-A0A8J2VHQ1-F1
#
_entry.id   AF-A0A8J2VHQ1-F1
#
_cell.length_a   1.000
_cell.length_b   1.000
_cell.length_c   1.000
_cell.angle_alpha   90.00
_cell.angle_beta   90.00
_cell.angle_gamma   90.00
#
_symmetry.space_group_name_H-M   'P 1'
#
loop_
_entity.id
_entity.type
_entity.pdbx_description
1 polymer ?
#
loop_
_entity_poly.entity_id
_entity_poly.type
_entity_poly.pdbx_seq_one_letter_code
_entity_poly.pdbx_strand_id
1 'polypeptide(L)'
;MKLFTIILGSVAFICALIYSYANCVYLFQSTGSYTGWAAYVASLMVGIVAIQGAIIIISNRMKSISPGIFSWVAVVMGIAYATWGNVSRGWDYGVTGIFVAIGISSSLVITAVILAGQITQVLTKQPSENNDRPKGSRA
;
A
#
# COMPACT_ATOMS: atom_id res chain seq x y z
N MET A 1 -11.72 18.79 -7.93
CA MET A 1 -12.18 17.40 -7.70
C MET A 1 -11.04 16.43 -7.43
N LYS A 2 -10.01 16.32 -8.29
CA LYS A 2 -8.89 15.37 -8.09
C LYS A 2 -8.15 15.54 -6.75
N LEU A 3 -7.79 16.78 -6.38
CA LEU A 3 -7.09 17.06 -5.12
C LEU A 3 -7.91 16.62 -3.89
N PHE A 4 -9.22 16.88 -3.90
CA PHE A 4 -10.13 16.47 -2.84
C PHE A 4 -10.20 14.94 -2.72
N THR A 5 -10.25 14.22 -3.84
CA THR A 5 -10.20 12.75 -3.86
C THR A 5 -8.86 12.21 -3.32
N ILE A 6 -7.73 12.84 -3.67
CA ILE A 6 -6.41 12.46 -3.15
C ILE A 6 -6.36 12.65 -1.64
N ILE A 7 -6.84 13.79 -1.13
CA ILE A 7 -6.83 14.09 0.31
C ILE A 7 -7.71 13.08 1.06
N LEU A 8 -8.97 12.89 0.64
CA LEU A 8 -9.86 11.93 1.28
C LEU A 8 -9.34 10.50 1.19
N GLY A 9 -8.82 10.10 0.03
CA GLY A 9 -8.21 8.78 -0.17
C GLY A 9 -7.00 8.57 0.74
N SER A 10 -6.16 9.60 0.91
CA SER A 10 -4.98 9.54 1.79
C SER A 10 -5.39 9.45 3.27
N VAL A 11 -6.40 10.22 3.70
CA VAL A 11 -6.93 10.15 5.07
C VAL A 11 -7.51 8.76 5.35
N ALA A 12 -8.36 8.25 4.45
CA ALA A 12 -8.94 6.91 4.59
C ALA A 12 -7.85 5.82 4.62
N PHE A 13 -6.83 5.94 3.77
CA PHE A 13 -5.70 5.03 3.74
C PHE A 13 -4.91 5.05 5.06
N ILE A 14 -4.60 6.25 5.59
CA ILE A 14 -3.89 6.39 6.87
C ILE A 14 -4.70 5.79 8.03
N CYS A 15 -6.01 6.05 8.09
CA CYS A 15 -6.87 5.46 9.11
C CYS A 15 -6.88 3.93 9.04
N ALA A 16 -7.05 3.37 7.83
CA ALA A 16 -7.02 1.92 7.63
C ALA A 16 -5.66 1.31 7.98
N LEU A 17 -4.57 2.02 7.69
CA LEU A 17 -3.20 1.60 7.97
C LEU A 17 -2.91 1.60 9.48
N ILE A 18 -3.30 2.65 10.21
CA ILE A 18 -3.15 2.71 11.67
C ILE A 18 -3.93 1.59 12.34
N TYR A 19 -5.18 1.36 11.93
CA TYR A 19 -6.02 0.32 12.51
C TYR A 19 -5.46 -1.08 12.21
N SER A 20 -5.07 -1.33 10.95
CA SER A 20 -4.47 -2.60 10.56
C SER A 20 -3.14 -2.85 11.26
N TYR A 21 -2.34 -1.81 11.49
CA TYR A 21 -1.10 -1.89 12.25
C TYR A 21 -1.36 -2.35 13.70
N ALA A 22 -2.32 -1.73 14.40
CA ALA A 22 -2.66 -2.13 15.75
C ALA A 22 -3.08 -3.61 15.85
N ASN A 23 -3.86 -4.09 14.87
CA ASN A 23 -4.29 -5.49 14.82
C ASN A 23 -3.14 -6.46 14.47
N CYS A 24 -2.19 -6.03 13.64
CA CYS A 24 -0.98 -6.81 13.37
C CYS A 24 -0.08 -6.93 14.60
N VAL A 25 0.06 -5.85 15.38
CA VAL A 25 0.79 -5.90 16.66
C VAL A 25 0.13 -6.88 17.62
N TYR A 26 -1.20 -6.83 17.75
CA TYR A 26 -1.96 -7.79 18.57
C TYR A 26 -1.73 -9.24 18.11
N LEU A 27 -1.76 -9.47 16.79
CA LEU A 27 -1.49 -10.78 16.21
C LEU A 27 -0.08 -11.29 16.55
N PHE A 28 0.96 -10.45 16.46
CA PHE A 28 2.30 -10.88 16.87
C PHE A 28 2.37 -11.20 18.36
N GLN A 29 1.70 -10.41 19.20
CA GLN A 29 1.63 -10.66 20.64
C GLN A 29 0.89 -11.95 20.98
N SER A 30 -0.18 -12.30 20.23
CA SER A 30 -0.97 -13.50 20.49
C SER A 30 -0.24 -14.81 20.19
N THR A 31 0.82 -14.77 19.36
CA THR A 31 1.69 -15.95 19.13
C THR A 31 2.61 -16.29 20.30
N GLY A 32 2.69 -15.45 21.34
CA GLY A 32 3.54 -15.65 22.52
C GLY A 32 5.05 -15.50 22.27
N SER A 33 5.50 -15.53 21.01
CA SER A 33 6.91 -15.47 20.62
C SER A 33 7.43 -14.03 20.50
N TYR A 34 6.54 -13.07 20.25
CA TYR A 34 6.88 -11.65 20.10
C TYR A 34 6.28 -10.85 21.26
N THR A 35 7.04 -10.68 22.34
CA THR A 35 6.59 -9.93 23.52
C THR A 35 7.10 -8.48 23.52
N GLY A 36 6.30 -7.57 24.08
CA GLY A 36 6.66 -6.16 24.22
C GLY A 36 7.00 -5.48 22.89
N TRP A 37 8.19 -4.89 22.82
CA TRP A 37 8.65 -4.09 21.67
C TRP A 37 8.89 -4.90 20.40
N ALA A 38 9.18 -6.20 20.51
CA ALA A 38 9.44 -7.06 19.37
C ALA A 38 8.24 -7.18 18.42
N ALA A 39 7.00 -7.16 18.96
CA ALA A 39 5.78 -7.22 18.15
C ALA A 39 5.58 -5.96 17.29
N TYR A 40 5.90 -4.78 17.83
CA TYR A 40 5.84 -3.52 17.10
C TYR A 40 6.87 -3.50 15.97
N VAL A 41 8.10 -3.92 16.25
CA VAL A 41 9.17 -4.00 15.25
C VAL A 41 8.81 -5.01 14.15
N ALA A 42 8.30 -6.18 14.50
CA ALA A 42 7.86 -7.19 13.52
C ALA A 42 6.74 -6.64 12.62
N SER A 43 5.74 -5.97 13.21
CA SER A 43 4.65 -5.36 12.45
C SER A 43 5.15 -4.25 11.51
N LEU A 44 6.09 -3.40 11.96
CA LEU A 44 6.70 -2.37 11.12
C LEU A 44 7.52 -3.00 9.99
N MET A 45 8.31 -4.03 10.28
CA MET A 45 9.14 -4.71 9.29
C MET A 45 8.30 -5.26 8.14
N VAL A 46 7.20 -5.97 8.44
CA VAL A 46 6.27 -6.48 7.41
C VAL A 46 5.66 -5.35 6.59
N GLY A 47 5.23 -4.26 7.25
CA GLY A 47 4.67 -3.09 6.56
C GLY A 47 5.67 -2.39 5.64
N ILE A 48 6.91 -2.18 6.10
CA ILE A 48 7.98 -1.54 5.32
C ILE A 48 8.34 -2.39 4.11
N VAL A 49 8.49 -3.71 4.27
CA VAL A 49 8.78 -4.63 3.17
C VAL A 49 7.67 -4.58 2.11
N ALA A 50 6.41 -4.56 2.53
CA ALA A 50 5.27 -4.45 1.62
C ALA A 50 5.27 -3.13 0.84
N ILE A 51 5.48 -2.00 1.53
CA ILE A 51 5.57 -0.67 0.92
C ILE A 51 6.74 -0.61 -0.06
N GLN A 52 7.90 -1.14 0.32
CA GLN A 52 9.09 -1.20 -0.55
C GLN A 52 8.81 -2.02 -1.81
N GLY A 53 8.14 -3.18 -1.67
CA GLY A 53 7.68 -3.97 -2.81
C GLY A 53 6.74 -3.19 -3.75
N ALA A 54 5.78 -2.44 -3.18
CA ALA A 54 4.85 -1.63 -3.95
C ALA A 54 5.55 -0.50 -4.70
N ILE A 55 6.49 0.20 -4.06
CA ILE A 55 7.29 1.27 -4.67
C ILE A 55 8.12 0.71 -5.83
N ILE A 56 8.74 -0.47 -5.67
CA ILE A 56 9.51 -1.11 -6.76
C ILE A 56 8.61 -1.47 -7.93
N ILE A 57 7.41 -2.01 -7.67
CA ILE A 57 6.43 -2.32 -8.73
C ILE A 57 6.03 -1.06 -9.51
N ILE A 58 5.67 0.00 -8.80
CA ILE A 58 5.28 1.28 -9.42
C ILE A 58 6.44 1.85 -10.22
N SER A 59 7.65 1.88 -9.64
CA SER A 59 8.85 2.43 -10.29
C SER A 59 9.23 1.66 -11.55
N ASN A 60 9.15 0.32 -11.53
CA ASN A 60 9.43 -0.51 -12.69
C ASN A 60 8.37 -0.31 -13.78
N ARG A 61 7.08 -0.22 -13.41
CA ARG A 61 6.01 0.09 -14.37
C ARG A 61 6.19 1.45 -15.02
N MET A 62 6.61 2.48 -14.27
CA MET A 62 6.93 3.79 -14.83
C MET A 62 8.08 3.74 -15.85
N LYS A 63 9.04 2.81 -15.67
CA LYS A 63 10.14 2.57 -16.60
C LYS A 63 9.81 1.59 -17.72
N SER A 64 8.56 1.11 -17.82
CA SER A 64 8.14 0.04 -18.74
C SER A 64 8.93 -1.26 -18.57
N ILE A 65 9.44 -1.53 -17.36
CA ILE A 65 10.16 -2.76 -17.00
C ILE A 65 9.20 -3.67 -16.23
N SER A 66 9.23 -4.98 -16.51
CA SER A 66 8.47 -5.96 -15.74
C SER A 66 8.99 -6.04 -14.30
N PRO A 67 8.16 -5.79 -13.28
CA PRO A 67 8.59 -5.94 -11.89
C PRO A 67 8.94 -7.39 -11.56
N GLY A 68 10.00 -7.59 -10.79
CA GLY A 68 10.45 -8.92 -10.35
C GLY A 68 9.47 -9.58 -9.38
N ILE A 69 9.52 -10.91 -9.32
CA ILE A 69 8.61 -11.72 -8.48
C ILE A 69 8.71 -11.38 -7.00
N PHE A 70 9.91 -11.06 -6.48
CA PHE A 70 10.11 -10.73 -5.08
C PHE A 70 9.36 -9.46 -4.65
N SER A 71 9.20 -8.48 -5.54
CA SER A 71 8.41 -7.28 -5.24
C SER A 71 6.92 -7.61 -5.10
N TRP A 72 6.41 -8.52 -5.93
CA TRP A 72 5.04 -9.03 -5.81
C TRP A 72 4.84 -9.82 -4.53
N VAL A 73 5.77 -10.73 -4.21
CA VAL A 73 5.73 -11.51 -2.96
C VAL A 73 5.71 -10.60 -1.75
N ALA A 74 6.56 -9.57 -1.71
CA ALA A 74 6.58 -8.59 -0.63
C ALA A 74 5.22 -7.89 -0.43
N VAL A 75 4.59 -7.44 -1.52
CA VAL A 75 3.26 -6.78 -1.46
C VAL A 75 2.18 -7.77 -1.02
N VAL A 76 2.13 -8.95 -1.63
CA VAL A 76 1.12 -9.98 -1.31
C VAL A 76 1.25 -10.42 0.14
N MET A 77 2.47 -10.63 0.64
CA MET A 77 2.70 -10.96 2.04
C MET A 77 2.22 -9.84 2.97
N GLY A 78 2.51 -8.58 2.66
CA GLY A 78 2.01 -7.45 3.44
C GLY A 78 0.49 -7.39 3.51
N ILE A 79 -0.19 -7.55 2.37
CA ILE A 79 -1.66 -7.57 2.29
C ILE A 79 -2.20 -8.76 3.08
N ALA A 80 -1.61 -9.94 2.93
CA ALA A 80 -2.02 -11.15 3.64
C ALA A 80 -1.87 -10.98 5.16
N TYR A 81 -0.76 -10.43 5.64
CA TYR A 81 -0.54 -10.17 7.06
C TYR A 81 -1.50 -9.13 7.62
N ALA A 82 -1.72 -8.02 6.91
CA ALA A 82 -2.69 -7.00 7.31
C ALA A 82 -4.10 -7.58 7.38
N THR A 83 -4.48 -8.37 6.37
CA THR A 83 -5.79 -9.03 6.32
C THR A 83 -5.95 -10.02 7.46
N TRP A 84 -4.93 -10.85 7.71
CA TRP A 84 -4.95 -11.84 8.79
C TRP A 84 -5.00 -11.17 10.16
N GLY A 85 -4.24 -10.09 10.38
CA GLY A 85 -4.31 -9.31 11.63
C GLY A 85 -5.71 -8.76 11.88
N ASN A 86 -6.33 -8.16 10.86
CA ASN A 86 -7.70 -7.66 10.95
C ASN A 86 -8.71 -8.77 11.23
N VAL A 87 -8.68 -9.87 10.46
CA VAL A 87 -9.61 -11.00 10.61
C VAL A 87 -9.41 -11.69 11.96
N SER A 88 -8.16 -11.85 12.40
CA SER A 88 -7.83 -12.44 13.69
C SER A 88 -8.45 -11.67 14.83
N ARG A 89 -8.47 -10.34 14.76
CA ARG A 89 -9.15 -9.52 15.76
C ARG A 89 -10.67 -9.55 15.62
N GLY A 90 -11.16 -9.68 14.39
CA GLY A 90 -12.58 -9.83 14.09
C GLY A 90 -13.21 -11.09 14.68
N TRP A 91 -12.44 -12.18 14.85
CA TRP A 91 -12.92 -13.42 15.46
C TRP A 91 -13.47 -13.23 16.88
N ASP A 92 -12.90 -12.31 17.65
CA ASP A 92 -13.36 -12.00 19.01
C ASP A 92 -14.78 -11.41 19.04
N TYR A 93 -15.26 -10.93 17.89
CA TYR A 93 -16.59 -10.33 17.71
C TYR A 93 -17.50 -11.20 16.81
N GLY A 94 -17.13 -12.47 16.58
CA GLY A 94 -17.88 -13.42 15.78
C GLY A 94 -17.94 -13.09 14.29
N VAL A 95 -18.92 -13.68 13.59
CA VAL A 95 -19.05 -13.59 12.12
C VAL A 95 -19.16 -12.15 11.63
N THR A 96 -19.90 -11.29 12.35
CA THR A 96 -20.02 -9.87 12.03
C THR A 96 -18.68 -9.15 12.10
N GLY A 97 -17.86 -9.47 13.11
CA GLY A 97 -16.50 -8.92 13.25
C GLY A 97 -15.59 -9.29 12.08
N ILE A 98 -15.70 -10.51 11.57
CA ILE A 98 -14.93 -10.97 10.40
C ILE A 98 -15.31 -10.17 9.15
N PHE A 99 -16.61 -9.93 8.91
CA PHE A 99 -17.05 -9.13 7.76
C PHE A 99 -16.54 -7.68 7.82
N VAL A 100 -16.57 -7.06 9.01
CA VAL A 100 -16.00 -5.73 9.22
C VAL A 100 -14.48 -5.74 8.97
N ALA A 101 -13.77 -6.74 9.45
CA ALA A 101 -12.33 -6.90 9.24
C ALA A 101 -11.95 -7.06 7.76
N ILE A 102 -12.73 -7.82 6.98
CA ILE A 102 -12.57 -7.93 5.53
C ILE A 102 -12.83 -6.57 4.86
N GLY A 103 -13.83 -5.82 5.33
CA GLY A 103 -14.11 -4.47 4.84
C GLY A 103 -12.93 -3.50 5.04
N ILE A 104 -12.29 -3.53 6.22
CA ILE A 104 -11.10 -2.72 6.51
C ILE A 104 -9.91 -3.13 5.63
N SER A 105 -9.71 -4.43 5.44
CA SER A 105 -8.62 -4.94 4.59
C SER A 105 -8.84 -4.57 3.12
N SER A 106 -10.09 -4.65 2.65
CA SER A 106 -10.48 -4.26 1.30
C SER A 106 -10.33 -2.76 1.10
N SER A 107 -10.70 -1.93 2.09
CA SER A 107 -10.53 -0.48 2.00
C SER A 107 -9.07 -0.08 1.89
N LEU A 108 -8.16 -0.76 2.59
CA LEU A 108 -6.72 -0.54 2.49
C LEU A 108 -6.18 -0.83 1.07
N VAL A 109 -6.61 -1.93 0.46
CA VAL A 109 -6.22 -2.28 -0.92
C VAL A 109 -6.84 -1.32 -1.93
N ILE A 110 -8.13 -1.04 -1.83
CA ILE A 110 -8.84 -0.16 -2.77
C ILE A 110 -8.26 1.26 -2.73
N THR A 111 -8.04 1.82 -1.54
CA THR A 111 -7.45 3.16 -1.40
C THR A 111 -6.02 3.21 -1.92
N ALA A 112 -5.20 2.17 -1.67
CA ALA A 112 -3.86 2.06 -2.23
C ALA A 112 -3.87 2.03 -3.78
N VAL A 113 -4.77 1.25 -4.38
CA VAL A 113 -4.93 1.16 -5.84
C VAL A 113 -5.38 2.49 -6.44
N ILE A 114 -6.36 3.16 -5.82
CA ILE A 114 -6.85 4.47 -6.29
C ILE A 114 -5.73 5.50 -6.23
N LEU A 115 -5.00 5.58 -5.11
CA LEU A 115 -3.88 6.51 -4.93
C LEU A 115 -2.76 6.23 -5.95
N ALA A 116 -2.36 4.96 -6.09
CA ALA A 116 -1.33 4.57 -7.06
C ALA A 116 -1.74 4.92 -8.51
N GLY A 117 -3.00 4.69 -8.88
CA GLY A 117 -3.53 5.05 -10.19
C GLY A 117 -3.52 6.55 -10.44
N GLN A 118 -3.92 7.35 -9.47
CA GLN A 118 -3.92 8.81 -9.59
C GLN A 118 -2.50 9.39 -9.66
N ILE A 119 -1.58 8.88 -8.85
CA ILE A 119 -0.16 9.28 -8.87
C ILE A 119 0.45 8.96 -10.24
N THR A 120 0.21 7.75 -10.75
CA THR A 120 0.74 7.35 -12.07
C THR A 120 0.20 8.27 -13.18
N GLN A 121 -1.10 8.58 -13.18
CA GLN A 121 -1.69 9.49 -14.16
C GLN A 121 -1.12 10.91 -14.12
N VAL A 122 -0.80 11.43 -12.93
CA VAL A 122 -0.16 12.75 -12.78
C VAL A 122 1.27 12.72 -13.32
N LEU A 123 2.02 11.66 -13.04
CA LEU A 123 3.42 11.53 -13.46
C LEU A 123 3.56 11.24 -14.96
N THR A 124 2.64 10.47 -15.56
CA THR A 124 2.66 10.18 -17.01
C THR A 124 2.15 11.35 -17.86
N LYS A 125 1.39 12.29 -17.28
CA LYS A 125 0.85 13.46 -17.99
C LYS A 125 1.80 14.67 -18.08
N GLN A 126 3.03 14.60 -17.58
CA GLN A 126 4.01 15.63 -17.92
C GLN A 126 4.38 15.51 -19.40
N PRO A 127 3.99 16.46 -20.26
CA PRO A 127 4.44 16.47 -21.64
C PRO A 127 5.92 16.81 -21.61
N SER A 128 6.68 16.08 -22.41
CA SER A 128 7.96 16.52 -22.97
C SER A 128 7.74 17.85 -23.70
N GLU A 129 7.79 18.96 -22.97
CA GLU A 129 7.77 20.31 -23.53
C GLU A 129 9.21 20.85 -23.51
N ASN A 130 10.08 20.26 -24.34
CA ASN A 130 11.42 20.84 -24.59
C ASN A 130 12.07 20.42 -25.92
N ASN A 131 11.29 20.14 -26.97
CA ASN A 131 11.86 19.75 -28.27
C ASN A 131 11.37 20.56 -29.47
N ASP A 132 10.94 21.80 -29.26
CA ASP A 132 10.92 22.82 -30.31
C ASP A 132 12.19 23.67 -30.22
N ARG A 133 13.35 23.07 -30.54
CA ARG A 133 14.48 23.87 -31.03
C ARG A 133 14.17 24.26 -32.47
N PRO A 134 14.31 25.54 -32.87
CA PRO A 134 14.07 25.94 -34.25
C PRO A 134 15.00 25.14 -35.16
N LYS A 135 14.45 24.64 -36.27
CA LYS A 135 15.24 24.07 -37.38
C LYS A 135 16.23 25.13 -37.85
N GLY A 136 17.42 25.09 -37.26
CA GLY A 136 18.57 25.85 -37.69
C GLY A 136 18.96 25.37 -39.08
N SER A 137 18.67 26.22 -40.05
CA SER A 137 19.42 26.44 -41.28
C SER A 137 20.74 25.66 -41.34
N ARG A 138 20.84 24.74 -42.30
CA ARG A 138 22.12 24.39 -42.90
C ARG A 138 21.99 24.57 -44.41
N ALA A 139 22.64 25.66 -44.82
CA ALA A 139 23.31 25.97 -46.08
C ALA A 139 23.19 24.94 -47.22
#